data_AF-A0A0R1EJF9-F1
#
_entry.id   AF-A0A0R1EJF9-F1
#
_cell.length_a   1.000
_cell.length_b   1.000
_cell.length_c   1.000
_cell.angle_alpha   90.00
_cell.angle_beta   90.00
_cell.angle_gamma   90.00
#
_symmetry.space_group_name_H-M   'P 1'
#
loop_
_entity.id
_entity.type
_entity.pdbx_description
1 polymer ?
#
loop_
_entity_poly.entity_id
_entity_poly.type
_entity_poly.pdbx_seq_one_letter_code
_entity_poly.pdbx_strand_id
1 'polypeptide(L)'
;MTQMQTMVSMLTRGLIRSPMLLFGGIVMSMIVSPRLSWIVLIALPILAIYIYVVVRRSLPLYTAMQGQVDVMNRSMSENLTGAKTIKAYVLEDHQRTQFNTENHNLQQISQRAVLATVTLAPLIMLVLNLAVVAALAYGGNLAISGSMTTGEIMAFVNYMIQITTAMTNTVNLITTFSRAVTSSARVSAVLAEEAGTEATGSLAAPNDSIIAFNHVTFGFSKSRPILDDINLTVPSGQWLGIIGSTGSGKTTLIALLTRLYEHYQGSITIGGTDIQKISLASLHKKITVALQNSLLFSGTVERNLDYGAPQATPAQLASGVAIASATEFIGTDYTAPVEEAARIFPAANASA
;
A
#
# COMPACT_ATOMS: atom_id res chain seq x y z
N MET A 1 -2.23 -6.44 -1.32
CA MET A 1 -2.55 -7.52 -2.28
C MET A 1 -3.63 -8.46 -1.75
N THR A 2 -3.41 -9.17 -0.63
CA THR A 2 -4.36 -10.14 -0.06
C THR A 2 -5.75 -9.57 0.25
N GLN A 3 -5.84 -8.38 0.87
CA GLN A 3 -7.13 -7.74 1.17
C GLN A 3 -7.95 -7.39 -0.08
N MET A 4 -7.30 -7.02 -1.20
CA MET A 4 -8.00 -6.79 -2.47
C MET A 4 -8.47 -8.08 -3.12
N GLN A 5 -7.65 -9.15 -3.08
CA GLN A 5 -8.07 -10.47 -3.56
C GLN A 5 -9.28 -10.99 -2.77
N THR A 6 -9.27 -10.83 -1.44
CA THR A 6 -10.43 -11.14 -0.60
C THR A 6 -11.63 -10.27 -0.95
N MET A 7 -11.44 -8.98 -1.24
CA MET A 7 -12.51 -8.09 -1.69
C MET A 7 -13.10 -8.58 -3.02
N VAL A 8 -12.30 -8.88 -4.04
CA VAL A 8 -12.77 -9.37 -5.35
C VAL A 8 -13.49 -10.71 -5.22
N SER A 9 -12.97 -11.63 -4.41
CA SER A 9 -13.63 -12.92 -4.12
C SER A 9 -14.98 -12.73 -3.39
N MET A 10 -15.06 -11.77 -2.47
CA MET A 10 -16.33 -11.40 -1.81
C MET A 10 -17.31 -10.70 -2.75
N LEU A 11 -16.83 -9.82 -3.64
CA LEU A 11 -17.68 -9.13 -4.62
C LEU A 11 -18.28 -10.12 -5.62
N THR A 12 -17.49 -11.06 -6.11
CA THR A 12 -17.96 -12.06 -7.09
C THR A 12 -18.89 -13.10 -6.46
N ARG A 13 -18.57 -13.66 -5.29
CA ARG A 13 -19.39 -14.74 -4.67
C ARG A 13 -20.46 -14.22 -3.73
N GLY A 14 -20.13 -13.23 -2.90
CA GLY A 14 -21.01 -12.71 -1.86
C GLY A 14 -22.04 -11.72 -2.39
N LEU A 15 -21.64 -10.80 -3.27
CA LEU A 15 -22.50 -9.76 -3.82
C LEU A 15 -23.52 -10.29 -4.85
N ILE A 16 -23.24 -11.43 -5.49
CA ILE A 16 -24.21 -12.08 -6.39
C ILE A 16 -25.17 -12.95 -5.58
N ARG A 17 -24.63 -13.83 -4.73
CA ARG A 17 -25.45 -14.83 -4.02
C ARG A 17 -26.39 -14.24 -2.98
N SER A 18 -25.93 -13.27 -2.17
CA SER A 18 -26.73 -12.76 -1.04
C SER A 18 -27.95 -11.95 -1.50
N PRO A 19 -27.81 -10.99 -2.45
CA PRO A 19 -28.96 -10.30 -3.02
C PRO A 19 -29.86 -11.25 -3.82
N MET A 20 -29.30 -12.19 -4.57
CA MET A 20 -30.09 -13.14 -5.35
C MET A 20 -30.94 -14.06 -4.45
N LEU A 21 -30.40 -14.53 -3.32
CA LEU A 21 -31.17 -15.26 -2.31
C LEU A 21 -32.20 -14.38 -1.60
N LEU A 22 -31.88 -13.11 -1.37
CA LEU A 22 -32.82 -12.16 -0.79
C LEU A 22 -34.02 -11.94 -1.73
N PHE A 23 -33.76 -11.46 -2.95
CA PHE A 23 -34.81 -11.18 -3.93
C PHE A 23 -35.55 -12.45 -4.32
N GLY A 24 -34.83 -13.56 -4.55
CA GLY A 24 -35.42 -14.86 -4.86
C GLY A 24 -36.30 -15.39 -3.73
N GLY A 25 -35.85 -15.27 -2.48
CA GLY A 25 -36.64 -15.66 -1.31
C GLY A 25 -37.92 -14.83 -1.16
N ILE A 26 -37.83 -13.51 -1.40
CA ILE A 26 -39.00 -12.62 -1.35
C ILE A 26 -40.00 -12.97 -2.43
N VAL A 27 -39.56 -13.08 -3.68
CA VAL A 27 -40.43 -13.40 -4.83
C VAL A 27 -41.07 -14.77 -4.65
N MET A 28 -40.30 -15.79 -4.26
CA MET A 28 -40.85 -17.13 -4.03
C MET A 28 -41.81 -17.17 -2.84
N SER A 29 -41.54 -16.41 -1.77
CA SER A 29 -42.48 -16.30 -0.64
C SER A 29 -43.83 -15.70 -1.05
N MET A 30 -43.80 -14.71 -1.97
CA MET A 30 -44.97 -14.08 -2.58
C MET A 30 -45.76 -15.01 -3.49
N ILE A 31 -45.07 -15.83 -4.28
CA ILE A 31 -45.70 -16.79 -5.18
C ILE A 31 -46.35 -17.94 -4.40
N VAL A 32 -45.64 -18.52 -3.42
CA VAL A 32 -46.10 -19.71 -2.69
C VAL A 32 -47.24 -19.37 -1.73
N SER A 33 -47.22 -18.20 -1.09
CA SER A 33 -48.28 -17.86 -0.14
C SER A 33 -48.53 -16.34 -0.07
N PRO A 34 -49.34 -15.79 -1.00
CA PRO A 34 -49.72 -14.38 -0.99
C PRO A 34 -50.33 -13.94 0.35
N ARG A 35 -51.04 -14.86 1.04
CA ARG A 35 -51.68 -14.62 2.33
C ARG A 35 -50.72 -14.46 3.52
N LEU A 36 -49.50 -15.00 3.44
CA LEU A 36 -48.45 -14.83 4.46
C LEU A 36 -47.46 -13.73 4.10
N SER A 37 -47.45 -13.30 2.84
CA SER A 37 -46.45 -12.40 2.28
C SER A 37 -46.48 -10.98 2.85
N TRP A 38 -47.62 -10.54 3.41
CA TRP A 38 -47.72 -9.25 4.09
C TRP A 38 -46.75 -9.15 5.29
N ILE A 39 -46.44 -10.28 5.94
CA ILE A 39 -45.47 -10.34 7.06
C ILE A 39 -44.08 -9.91 6.56
N VAL A 40 -43.66 -10.44 5.41
CA VAL A 40 -42.38 -10.11 4.77
C VAL A 40 -42.39 -8.66 4.27
N LEU A 41 -43.52 -8.22 3.71
CA LEU A 41 -43.72 -6.87 3.18
C LEU A 41 -43.66 -5.78 4.27
N ILE A 42 -43.97 -6.11 5.52
CA ILE A 42 -43.80 -5.22 6.69
C ILE A 42 -42.41 -5.35 7.30
N ALA A 43 -41.88 -6.57 7.46
CA ALA A 43 -40.58 -6.81 8.09
C ALA A 43 -39.42 -6.19 7.28
N LEU A 44 -39.46 -6.28 5.94
CA LEU A 44 -38.38 -5.79 5.09
C LEU A 44 -38.17 -4.28 5.14
N PRO A 45 -39.19 -3.41 4.98
CA PRO A 45 -39.01 -1.97 5.13
C PRO A 45 -38.46 -1.57 6.50
N ILE A 46 -38.93 -2.22 7.57
CA ILE A 46 -38.45 -1.97 8.93
C ILE A 46 -36.94 -2.27 9.02
N LEU A 47 -36.52 -3.43 8.49
CA LEU A 47 -35.12 -3.82 8.45
C LEU A 47 -34.29 -2.90 7.55
N ALA A 48 -34.79 -2.51 6.38
CA ALA A 48 -34.10 -1.64 5.44
C ALA A 48 -33.82 -0.26 6.05
N ILE A 49 -34.82 0.33 6.71
CA ILE A 49 -34.68 1.62 7.41
C ILE A 49 -33.66 1.50 8.54
N TYR A 50 -33.74 0.44 9.34
CA TYR A 50 -32.82 0.21 10.45
C TYR A 50 -31.37 0.05 9.96
N ILE A 51 -31.15 -0.78 8.93
CA ILE A 51 -29.83 -0.97 8.31
C ILE A 51 -29.30 0.35 7.77
N TYR A 52 -30.12 1.12 7.04
CA TYR A 52 -29.71 2.42 6.50
C TYR A 52 -29.23 3.38 7.60
N VAL A 53 -29.96 3.49 8.71
CA VAL A 53 -29.60 4.34 9.84
C VAL A 53 -28.28 3.89 10.47
N VAL A 54 -28.11 2.58 10.69
CA VAL A 54 -26.88 2.04 11.30
C VAL A 54 -25.68 2.25 10.39
N VAL A 55 -25.79 1.93 9.09
CA VAL A 55 -24.69 2.08 8.13
C VAL A 55 -24.24 3.54 8.04
N ARG A 56 -25.19 4.47 7.92
CA ARG A 56 -24.90 5.91 7.86
C ARG A 56 -24.18 6.41 9.12
N ARG A 57 -24.51 5.85 10.29
CA ARG A 57 -23.86 6.19 11.57
C ARG A 57 -22.51 5.51 11.75
N SER A 58 -22.36 4.26 11.29
CA SER A 58 -21.14 3.47 11.50
C SER A 58 -19.99 3.88 10.58
N LEU A 59 -20.29 4.29 9.34
CA LEU A 59 -19.28 4.62 8.34
C LEU A 59 -18.24 5.65 8.85
N PRO A 60 -18.61 6.82 9.41
CA PRO A 60 -17.63 7.78 9.92
C PRO A 60 -16.80 7.25 11.10
N LEU A 61 -17.38 6.37 11.93
CA LEU A 61 -16.67 5.75 13.06
C LEU A 61 -15.60 4.77 12.58
N TYR A 62 -15.88 3.98 11.54
CA TYR A 62 -14.87 3.09 10.95
C TYR A 62 -13.76 3.87 10.25
N THR A 63 -14.07 5.01 9.60
CA THR A 63 -13.05 5.89 9.02
C THR A 63 -12.15 6.48 10.12
N ALA A 64 -12.74 6.97 11.22
CA ALA A 64 -11.97 7.49 12.35
C ALA A 64 -11.10 6.40 13.01
N MET A 65 -11.65 5.19 13.17
CA MET A 65 -10.91 4.04 13.70
C MET A 65 -9.69 3.72 12.83
N GLN A 66 -9.84 3.72 11.51
CA GLN A 66 -8.73 3.48 10.59
C GLN A 66 -7.64 4.57 10.70
N GLY A 67 -8.03 5.84 10.83
CA GLY A 67 -7.07 6.93 11.06
C GLY A 67 -6.26 6.74 12.34
N GLN A 68 -6.89 6.27 13.41
CA GLN A 68 -6.20 6.01 14.68
C GLN A 68 -5.27 4.78 14.63
N VAL A 69 -5.62 3.76 13.81
CA VAL A 69 -4.70 2.65 13.50
C VAL A 69 -3.46 3.17 12.78
N ASP A 70 -3.62 4.11 11.84
CA ASP A 70 -2.49 4.69 11.09
C ASP A 70 -1.56 5.49 12.03
N VAL A 71 -2.12 6.23 13.00
CA VAL A 71 -1.34 6.90 14.07
C VAL A 71 -0.56 5.89 14.91
N MET A 72 -1.21 4.82 15.35
CA MET A 72 -0.59 3.76 16.15
C MET A 72 0.58 3.08 15.41
N ASN A 73 0.39 2.77 14.12
CA ASN A 73 1.42 2.18 13.27
C ASN A 73 2.61 3.12 13.09
N ARG A 74 2.35 4.41 12.89
CA ARG A 74 3.41 5.42 12.79
C ARG A 74 4.23 5.49 14.08
N SER A 75 3.55 5.57 15.23
CA SER A 75 4.18 5.60 16.56
C SER A 75 5.01 4.34 16.83
N MET A 76 4.51 3.16 16.47
CA MET A 76 5.30 1.92 16.52
C MET A 76 6.54 1.99 15.62
N SER A 77 6.39 2.45 14.39
CA SER A 77 7.51 2.56 13.44
C SER A 77 8.58 3.53 13.94
N GLU A 78 8.18 4.71 14.43
CA GLU A 78 9.09 5.71 15.00
C GLU A 78 9.84 5.15 16.23
N ASN A 79 9.14 4.43 17.11
CA ASN A 79 9.75 3.80 18.28
C ASN A 79 10.72 2.67 17.93
N LEU A 80 10.41 1.85 16.91
CA LEU A 80 11.29 0.78 16.47
C LEU A 80 12.54 1.32 15.78
N THR A 81 12.40 2.27 14.86
CA THR A 81 13.53 2.92 14.19
C THR A 81 14.37 3.75 15.16
N GLY A 82 13.71 4.44 16.10
CA GLY A 82 14.32 5.29 17.11
C GLY A 82 14.76 4.58 18.40
N ALA A 83 14.66 3.25 18.48
CA ALA A 83 14.85 2.51 19.73
C ALA A 83 16.21 2.80 20.42
N LYS A 84 17.29 2.87 19.63
CA LYS A 84 18.63 3.21 20.14
C LYS A 84 18.68 4.64 20.71
N THR A 85 18.05 5.60 20.04
CA THR A 85 17.97 7.00 20.48
C THR A 85 17.15 7.12 21.76
N ILE A 86 15.97 6.49 21.80
CA ILE A 86 15.10 6.50 22.98
C ILE A 86 15.85 5.94 24.20
N LYS A 87 16.57 4.83 24.04
CA LYS A 87 17.40 4.22 25.07
C LYS A 87 18.56 5.12 25.51
N ALA A 88 19.24 5.77 24.55
CA ALA A 88 20.36 6.66 24.85
C ALA A 88 19.95 7.91 25.63
N TYR A 89 18.74 8.41 25.41
CA TYR A 89 18.20 9.58 26.10
C TYR A 89 17.29 9.24 27.29
N VAL A 90 17.13 7.95 27.64
CA VAL A 90 16.28 7.47 28.75
C VAL A 90 14.83 7.98 28.64
N LEU A 91 14.26 7.92 27.44
CA LEU A 91 12.93 8.45 27.11
C LEU A 91 11.83 7.39 27.10
N GLU A 92 12.07 6.18 27.59
CA GLU A 92 11.12 5.06 27.52
C GLU A 92 9.78 5.36 28.17
N ASP A 93 9.77 5.96 29.38
CA ASP A 93 8.53 6.27 30.10
C ASP A 93 7.72 7.35 29.39
N HIS A 94 8.39 8.31 28.76
CA HIS A 94 7.75 9.33 27.93
C HIS A 94 7.06 8.70 26.72
N GLN A 95 7.79 7.86 25.98
CA GLN A 95 7.25 7.16 24.81
C GLN A 95 6.12 6.19 25.19
N ARG A 96 6.24 5.52 26.34
CA ARG A 96 5.20 4.64 26.88
C ARG A 96 3.92 5.40 27.19
N THR A 97 4.03 6.60 27.75
CA THR A 97 2.88 7.45 28.06
C THR A 97 2.17 7.93 26.80
N GLN A 98 2.94 8.36 25.79
CA GLN A 98 2.41 8.76 24.49
C GLN A 98 1.69 7.58 23.80
N PHE A 99 2.34 6.42 23.72
CA PHE A 99 1.76 5.20 23.16
C PHE A 99 0.48 4.77 23.89
N ASN A 100 0.46 4.83 25.22
CA ASN A 100 -0.75 4.51 26.00
C ASN A 100 -1.91 5.46 25.69
N THR A 101 -1.63 6.74 25.46
CA THR A 101 -2.64 7.74 25.08
C THR A 101 -3.23 7.42 23.71
N GLU A 102 -2.37 7.14 22.72
CA GLU A 102 -2.78 6.75 21.36
C GLU A 102 -3.57 5.45 21.35
N ASN A 103 -3.13 4.46 22.14
CA ASN A 103 -3.81 3.18 22.31
C ASN A 103 -5.19 3.36 22.96
N HIS A 104 -5.30 4.23 23.97
CA HIS A 104 -6.58 4.50 24.61
C HIS A 104 -7.56 5.19 23.65
N ASN A 105 -7.09 6.13 22.83
CA ASN A 105 -7.90 6.75 21.78
C ASN A 105 -8.36 5.71 20.75
N LEU A 106 -7.46 4.80 20.33
CA LEU A 106 -7.80 3.70 19.43
C LEU A 106 -8.87 2.79 20.04
N GLN A 107 -8.71 2.44 21.32
CA GLN A 107 -9.66 1.61 22.05
C GLN A 107 -11.04 2.27 22.10
N GLN A 108 -11.13 3.55 22.47
CA GLN A 108 -12.41 4.26 22.56
C GLN A 108 -13.13 4.34 21.22
N ILE A 109 -12.42 4.69 20.15
CA ILE A 109 -13.01 4.81 18.81
C ILE A 109 -13.41 3.42 18.28
N SER A 110 -12.58 2.41 18.50
CA SER A 110 -12.87 1.02 18.10
C SER A 110 -14.11 0.48 18.80
N GLN A 111 -14.24 0.72 20.12
CA GLN A 111 -15.42 0.34 20.89
C GLN A 111 -16.67 1.02 20.36
N ARG A 112 -16.63 2.34 20.09
CA ARG A 112 -17.76 3.07 19.52
C ARG A 112 -18.16 2.53 18.14
N ALA A 113 -17.19 2.23 17.28
CA ALA A 113 -17.43 1.66 15.95
C ALA A 113 -18.08 0.27 16.02
N VAL A 114 -17.58 -0.61 16.90
CA VAL A 114 -18.14 -1.95 17.11
C VAL A 114 -19.52 -1.88 17.74
N LEU A 115 -19.71 -1.07 18.78
CA LEU A 115 -21.02 -0.90 19.44
C LEU A 115 -22.08 -0.36 18.48
N ALA A 116 -21.69 0.48 17.51
CA ALA A 116 -22.62 0.97 16.49
C ALA A 116 -23.16 -0.14 15.58
N THR A 117 -22.46 -1.27 15.43
CA THR A 117 -22.86 -2.36 14.53
C THR A 117 -23.21 -3.67 15.22
N VAL A 118 -22.83 -3.86 16.50
CA VAL A 118 -23.05 -5.11 17.25
C VAL A 118 -24.52 -5.47 17.39
N THR A 119 -25.41 -4.47 17.44
CA THR A 119 -26.86 -4.65 17.56
C THR A 119 -27.51 -5.10 16.25
N LEU A 120 -26.80 -4.99 15.12
CA LEU A 120 -27.40 -5.16 13.80
C LEU A 120 -27.76 -6.62 13.50
N ALA A 121 -26.88 -7.58 13.81
CA ALA A 121 -27.17 -9.00 13.63
C ALA A 121 -28.28 -9.53 14.59
N PRO A 122 -28.23 -9.25 15.91
CA PRO A 122 -29.28 -9.67 16.84
C PRO A 122 -30.66 -9.11 16.49
N LEU A 123 -30.77 -7.84 16.07
CA LEU A 123 -32.06 -7.24 15.69
C LEU A 123 -32.62 -7.85 14.41
N ILE A 124 -31.78 -8.11 13.40
CA ILE A 124 -32.21 -8.81 12.18
C ILE A 124 -32.73 -10.20 12.52
N MET A 125 -32.00 -10.96 13.36
CA MET A 125 -32.45 -12.27 13.82
C MET A 125 -33.76 -12.18 14.61
N LEU A 126 -33.91 -11.22 15.50
CA LEU A 126 -35.10 -11.06 16.31
C LEU A 126 -36.33 -10.76 15.45
N VAL A 127 -36.24 -9.79 14.54
CA VAL A 127 -37.35 -9.41 13.65
C VAL A 127 -37.75 -10.57 12.74
N LEU A 128 -36.78 -11.30 12.17
CA LEU A 128 -37.08 -12.40 11.26
C LEU A 128 -37.57 -13.66 12.00
N ASN A 129 -37.08 -13.96 13.20
CA ASN A 129 -37.65 -15.04 14.01
C ASN A 129 -39.08 -14.71 14.47
N LEU A 130 -39.36 -13.46 14.85
CA LEU A 130 -40.73 -13.02 15.13
C LEU A 130 -41.63 -13.15 13.90
N ALA A 131 -41.12 -12.85 12.71
CA ALA A 131 -41.83 -13.07 11.44
C ALA A 131 -42.13 -14.56 11.20
N VAL A 132 -41.18 -15.46 11.49
CA VAL A 132 -41.40 -16.91 11.42
C VAL A 132 -42.47 -17.37 12.41
N VAL A 133 -42.43 -16.90 13.66
CA VAL A 133 -43.45 -17.23 14.67
C VAL A 133 -44.82 -16.73 14.23
N ALA A 134 -44.92 -15.49 13.74
CA ALA A 134 -46.15 -14.93 13.20
C ALA A 134 -46.67 -15.75 12.00
N ALA A 135 -45.77 -16.19 11.12
CA ALA A 135 -46.11 -17.00 9.97
C ALA A 135 -46.62 -18.39 10.37
N LEU A 136 -46.04 -19.02 11.40
CA LEU A 136 -46.51 -20.30 11.93
C LEU A 136 -47.87 -20.17 12.62
N ALA A 137 -48.08 -19.11 13.42
CA ALA A 137 -49.34 -18.88 14.12
C ALA A 137 -50.48 -18.56 13.15
N TYR A 138 -50.26 -17.67 12.19
CA TYR A 138 -51.25 -17.31 11.18
C TYR A 138 -51.43 -18.44 10.16
N GLY A 139 -50.34 -18.98 9.62
CA GLY A 139 -50.37 -20.09 8.66
C GLY A 139 -51.00 -21.34 9.24
N GLY A 140 -50.72 -21.67 10.50
CA GLY A 140 -51.34 -22.81 11.20
C GLY A 140 -52.86 -22.69 11.27
N ASN A 141 -53.39 -21.50 11.58
CA ASN A 141 -54.84 -21.26 11.54
C ASN A 141 -55.41 -21.43 10.12
N LEU A 142 -54.69 -20.99 9.09
CA LEU A 142 -55.10 -21.17 7.69
C LEU A 142 -55.04 -22.63 7.21
N ALA A 143 -54.14 -23.43 7.76
CA ALA A 143 -54.07 -24.87 7.48
C ALA A 143 -55.25 -25.62 8.09
N ILE A 144 -55.62 -25.27 9.33
CA ILE A 144 -56.80 -25.84 10.00
C ILE A 144 -58.08 -25.50 9.24
N SER A 145 -58.17 -24.29 8.65
CA SER A 145 -59.30 -23.88 7.82
C SER A 145 -59.30 -24.47 6.40
N GLY A 146 -58.37 -25.38 6.08
CA GLY A 146 -58.25 -26.04 4.76
C GLY A 146 -57.81 -25.10 3.62
N SER A 147 -57.38 -23.89 3.95
CA SER A 147 -57.10 -22.82 2.99
C SER A 147 -55.64 -22.73 2.55
N MET A 148 -54.76 -23.50 3.21
CA MET A 148 -53.35 -23.72 2.92
C MET A 148 -52.96 -25.16 3.30
N THR A 149 -51.97 -25.71 2.62
CA THR A 149 -51.36 -26.99 2.96
C THR A 149 -50.21 -26.80 3.97
N THR A 150 -49.95 -27.82 4.79
CA THR A 150 -48.80 -27.83 5.71
C THR A 150 -47.47 -27.69 4.96
N GLY A 151 -47.39 -28.20 3.72
CA GLY A 151 -46.21 -28.08 2.87
C GLY A 151 -45.89 -26.64 2.48
N GLU A 152 -46.90 -25.83 2.15
CA GLU A 152 -46.72 -24.41 1.82
C GLU A 152 -46.20 -23.59 3.01
N ILE A 153 -46.66 -23.90 4.23
CA ILE A 153 -46.17 -23.26 5.46
C ILE A 153 -44.70 -23.61 5.70
N MET A 154 -44.34 -24.88 5.57
CA MET A 154 -42.95 -25.33 5.73
C MET A 154 -42.02 -24.71 4.67
N ALA A 155 -42.49 -24.60 3.41
CA ALA A 155 -41.77 -23.92 2.35
C ALA A 155 -41.57 -22.43 2.68
N PHE A 156 -42.61 -21.73 3.15
CA PHE A 156 -42.53 -20.33 3.54
C PHE A 156 -41.54 -20.08 4.68
N VAL A 157 -41.58 -20.92 5.72
CA VAL A 157 -40.62 -20.86 6.84
C VAL A 157 -39.18 -21.07 6.35
N ASN A 158 -38.97 -22.00 5.41
CA ASN A 158 -37.65 -22.23 4.83
C ASN A 158 -37.15 -21.00 4.05
N TYR A 159 -38.02 -20.36 3.25
CA TYR A 159 -37.67 -19.11 2.57
C TYR A 159 -37.34 -17.98 3.55
N MET A 160 -38.06 -17.89 4.68
CA MET A 160 -37.75 -16.91 5.74
C MET A 160 -36.37 -17.14 6.39
N ILE A 161 -35.99 -18.40 6.61
CA ILE A 161 -34.65 -18.76 7.12
C ILE A 161 -33.56 -18.41 6.08
N GLN A 162 -33.83 -18.66 4.79
CA GLN A 162 -32.91 -18.28 3.71
C GLN A 162 -32.74 -16.75 3.62
N ILE A 163 -33.83 -15.99 3.74
CA ILE A 163 -33.82 -14.51 3.82
C ILE A 163 -32.97 -14.04 5.01
N THR A 164 -33.12 -14.67 6.18
CA THR A 164 -32.33 -14.37 7.39
C THR A 164 -30.83 -14.56 7.17
N THR A 165 -30.46 -15.67 6.55
CA THR A 165 -29.06 -16.01 6.25
C THR A 165 -28.48 -15.04 5.21
N ALA A 166 -29.22 -14.76 4.14
CA ALA A 166 -28.83 -13.83 3.09
C ALA A 166 -28.63 -12.40 3.64
N MET A 167 -29.49 -11.98 4.57
CA MET A 167 -29.43 -10.66 5.16
C MET A 167 -28.24 -10.50 6.11
N THR A 168 -27.96 -11.51 6.92
CA THR A 168 -26.75 -11.55 7.78
C THR A 168 -25.46 -11.47 6.95
N ASN A 169 -25.40 -12.19 5.82
CA ASN A 169 -24.25 -12.12 4.91
C ASN A 169 -24.10 -10.75 4.25
N THR A 170 -25.21 -10.09 3.90
CA THR A 170 -25.21 -8.73 3.32
C THR A 170 -24.57 -7.71 4.27
N VAL A 171 -24.81 -7.85 5.58
CA VAL A 171 -24.19 -7.00 6.62
C VAL A 171 -22.68 -7.17 6.66
N ASN A 172 -22.20 -8.42 6.62
CA ASN A 172 -20.77 -8.73 6.58
C ASN A 172 -20.09 -8.17 5.32
N LEU A 173 -20.82 -8.13 4.20
CA LEU A 173 -20.35 -7.49 2.97
C LEU A 173 -20.26 -5.98 3.12
N ILE A 174 -21.25 -5.31 3.71
CA ILE A 174 -21.22 -3.84 3.92
C ILE A 174 -20.03 -3.41 4.79
N THR A 175 -19.77 -4.13 5.89
CA THR A 175 -18.63 -3.81 6.78
C THR A 175 -17.27 -4.06 6.13
N THR A 176 -17.18 -5.07 5.26
CA THR A 176 -15.95 -5.36 4.51
C THR A 176 -15.75 -4.37 3.36
N PHE A 177 -16.81 -4.03 2.63
CA PHE A 177 -16.81 -3.03 1.57
C PHE A 177 -16.37 -1.66 2.10
N SER A 178 -16.91 -1.25 3.25
CA SER A 178 -16.55 0.02 3.90
C SER A 178 -15.04 0.13 4.19
N ARG A 179 -14.42 -0.96 4.69
CA ARG A 179 -12.96 -1.03 4.92
C ARG A 179 -12.13 -1.02 3.64
N ALA A 180 -12.68 -1.58 2.57
CA ALA A 180 -11.98 -1.67 1.30
C ALA A 180 -11.99 -0.34 0.52
N VAL A 181 -13.11 0.39 0.54
CA VAL A 181 -13.21 1.74 -0.03
C VAL A 181 -12.18 2.70 0.59
N THR A 182 -12.02 2.67 1.92
CA THR A 182 -11.00 3.49 2.60
C THR A 182 -9.57 3.11 2.22
N SER A 183 -9.32 1.85 1.87
CA SER A 183 -8.00 1.40 1.41
C SER A 183 -7.71 1.75 -0.06
N SER A 184 -8.75 1.79 -0.90
CA SER A 184 -8.64 2.12 -2.33
C SER A 184 -8.21 3.56 -2.57
N ALA A 185 -8.61 4.50 -1.70
CA ALA A 185 -8.25 5.91 -1.84
C ALA A 185 -6.72 6.11 -1.81
N ARG A 186 -6.01 5.37 -0.94
CA ARG A 186 -4.55 5.42 -0.84
C ARG A 186 -3.84 4.85 -2.06
N VAL A 187 -4.35 3.75 -2.60
CA VAL A 187 -3.79 3.15 -3.83
C VAL A 187 -4.05 4.04 -5.04
N SER A 188 -5.25 4.62 -5.14
CA SER A 188 -5.57 5.58 -6.20
C SER A 188 -4.69 6.81 -6.14
N ALA A 189 -4.32 7.30 -4.95
CA ALA A 189 -3.42 8.44 -4.82
C ALA A 189 -2.02 8.13 -5.40
N VAL A 190 -1.48 6.94 -5.13
CA VAL A 190 -0.17 6.53 -5.69
C VAL A 190 -0.24 6.31 -7.20
N LEU A 191 -1.33 5.74 -7.71
CA LEU A 191 -1.51 5.51 -9.15
C LEU A 191 -1.83 6.79 -9.94
N ALA A 192 -2.37 7.81 -9.28
CA ALA A 192 -2.69 9.11 -9.89
C ALA A 192 -1.51 10.09 -9.83
N GLU A 193 -0.45 9.76 -9.09
CA GLU A 193 0.80 10.53 -9.12
C GLU A 193 1.39 10.43 -10.53
N GLU A 194 1.56 11.57 -11.19
CA GLU A 194 2.20 11.62 -12.51
C GLU A 194 3.63 11.08 -12.38
N ALA A 195 3.99 10.10 -13.21
CA ALA A 195 5.37 9.68 -13.34
C ALA A 195 6.19 10.93 -13.69
N GLY A 196 7.17 11.27 -12.84
CA GLY A 196 7.99 12.48 -13.00
C GLY A 196 8.41 12.64 -14.45
N THR A 197 8.18 13.85 -14.99
CA THR A 197 8.41 14.28 -16.38
C THR A 197 9.26 13.31 -17.19
N GLU A 198 8.63 12.63 -18.15
CA GLU A 198 9.34 11.76 -19.10
C GLU A 198 10.57 12.50 -19.64
N ALA A 199 11.75 11.92 -19.44
CA ALA A 199 13.00 12.56 -19.83
C ALA A 199 13.01 12.82 -21.35
N THR A 200 12.84 14.09 -21.70
CA THR A 200 12.69 14.60 -23.09
C THR A 200 13.94 14.49 -23.96
N GLY A 201 15.05 13.96 -23.42
CA GLY A 201 16.30 13.82 -24.14
C GLY A 201 16.24 12.66 -25.14
N SER A 202 16.54 12.92 -26.41
CA SER A 202 16.59 11.91 -27.48
C SER A 202 18.01 11.67 -28.00
N LEU A 203 18.98 12.50 -27.60
CA LEU A 203 20.35 12.39 -28.09
C LEU A 203 21.10 11.23 -27.44
N ALA A 204 22.02 10.64 -28.20
CA ALA A 204 23.03 9.73 -27.67
C ALA A 204 24.05 10.51 -26.84
N ALA A 205 24.66 9.84 -25.85
CA ALA A 205 25.76 10.44 -25.11
C ALA A 205 26.96 10.65 -26.06
N PRO A 206 27.60 11.83 -26.06
CA PRO A 206 28.78 12.07 -26.90
C PRO A 206 29.93 11.15 -26.49
N ASN A 207 30.94 10.96 -27.34
CA ASN A 207 32.11 10.13 -27.00
C ASN A 207 33.01 10.82 -25.97
N ASP A 208 33.15 12.14 -26.04
CA ASP A 208 33.96 12.93 -25.12
C ASP A 208 33.39 12.91 -23.68
N SER A 209 34.27 12.89 -22.68
CA SER A 209 33.99 12.77 -21.25
C SER A 209 34.33 14.03 -20.45
N ILE A 210 34.60 15.16 -21.12
CA ILE A 210 34.68 16.46 -20.43
C ILE A 210 33.35 16.76 -19.73
N ILE A 211 33.40 17.09 -18.44
CA ILE A 211 32.22 17.47 -17.64
C ILE A 211 32.33 18.96 -17.33
N ALA A 212 31.29 19.75 -17.60
CA ALA A 212 31.26 21.16 -17.23
C ALA A 212 29.93 21.56 -16.58
N PHE A 213 30.02 22.24 -15.44
CA PHE A 213 28.93 22.94 -14.78
C PHE A 213 29.12 24.43 -15.07
N ASN A 214 28.11 25.07 -15.66
CA ASN A 214 28.11 26.49 -15.99
C ASN A 214 27.02 27.19 -15.18
N HIS A 215 27.41 28.00 -14.20
CA HIS A 215 26.54 28.79 -13.34
C HIS A 215 25.40 27.98 -12.70
N VAL A 216 25.72 26.78 -12.20
CA VAL A 216 24.70 25.83 -11.73
C VAL A 216 24.22 26.17 -10.32
N THR A 217 22.93 26.44 -10.20
CA THR A 217 22.26 26.72 -8.91
C THR A 217 21.09 25.77 -8.68
N PHE A 218 21.04 25.12 -7.52
CA PHE A 218 20.02 24.13 -7.18
C PHE A 218 19.69 24.13 -5.70
N GLY A 219 18.41 23.98 -5.36
CA GLY A 219 17.94 23.70 -4.00
C GLY A 219 16.50 23.17 -4.01
N PHE A 220 16.13 22.40 -2.98
CA PHE A 220 14.75 21.89 -2.85
C PHE A 220 13.71 23.00 -2.65
N SER A 221 14.14 24.16 -2.15
CA SER A 221 13.34 25.37 -2.10
C SER A 221 14.10 26.50 -2.81
N LYS A 222 13.38 27.31 -3.60
CA LYS A 222 13.93 28.50 -4.27
C LYS A 222 14.58 29.50 -3.29
N SER A 223 14.16 29.50 -2.02
CA SER A 223 14.66 30.44 -1.01
C SER A 223 15.96 30.00 -0.32
N ARG A 224 16.42 28.76 -0.54
CA ARG A 224 17.62 28.21 0.09
C ARG A 224 18.34 27.28 -0.90
N PRO A 225 19.22 27.82 -1.77
CA PRO A 225 20.03 26.99 -2.65
C PRO A 225 20.98 26.11 -1.83
N ILE A 226 21.14 24.85 -2.25
CA ILE A 226 22.13 23.89 -1.74
C ILE A 226 23.44 24.05 -2.52
N LEU A 227 23.32 24.27 -3.83
CA LEU A 227 24.39 24.64 -4.74
C LEU A 227 24.07 26.04 -5.27
N ASP A 228 25.04 26.94 -5.20
CA ASP A 228 24.89 28.34 -5.58
C ASP A 228 26.02 28.72 -6.54
N ASP A 229 25.65 29.08 -7.77
CA ASP A 229 26.52 29.50 -8.86
C ASP A 229 27.77 28.62 -9.11
N ILE A 230 27.59 27.30 -9.17
CA ILE A 230 28.69 26.36 -9.36
C ILE A 230 29.23 26.43 -10.79
N ASN A 231 30.51 26.77 -10.91
CA ASN A 231 31.27 26.81 -12.14
C ASN A 231 32.50 25.91 -12.03
N LEU A 232 32.50 24.76 -12.72
CA LEU A 232 33.62 23.82 -12.72
C LEU A 232 33.70 23.05 -14.03
N THR A 233 34.93 22.73 -14.45
CA THR A 233 35.19 21.90 -15.63
C THR A 233 36.19 20.80 -15.28
N VAL A 234 35.85 19.55 -15.59
CA VAL A 234 36.70 18.37 -15.41
C VAL A 234 37.11 17.88 -16.81
N PRO A 235 38.41 17.97 -17.17
CA PRO A 235 38.89 17.44 -18.43
C PRO A 235 38.77 15.92 -18.53
N SER A 236 38.70 15.41 -19.75
CA SER A 236 38.70 13.97 -20.02
C SER A 236 39.92 13.28 -19.41
N GLY A 237 39.70 12.17 -18.70
CA GLY A 237 40.76 11.37 -18.08
C GLY A 237 41.37 11.94 -16.80
N GLN A 238 40.88 13.09 -16.31
CA GLN A 238 41.35 13.66 -15.05
C GLN A 238 40.48 13.28 -13.86
N TRP A 239 41.07 13.38 -12.67
CA TRP A 239 40.42 13.09 -11.40
C TRP A 239 40.07 14.41 -10.69
N LEU A 240 38.81 14.57 -10.28
CA LEU A 240 38.36 15.67 -9.44
C LEU A 240 38.05 15.16 -8.03
N GLY A 241 38.78 15.66 -7.04
CA GLY A 241 38.46 15.47 -5.62
C GLY A 241 37.54 16.58 -5.12
N ILE A 242 36.35 16.23 -4.61
CA ILE A 242 35.41 17.19 -4.01
C ILE A 242 35.44 17.03 -2.48
N ILE A 243 35.92 18.05 -1.78
CA ILE A 243 36.09 18.04 -0.31
C ILE A 243 35.20 19.12 0.30
N GLY A 244 34.60 18.83 1.45
CA GLY A 244 33.78 19.80 2.19
C GLY A 244 33.10 19.18 3.39
N SER A 245 32.56 20.01 4.29
CA SER A 245 31.81 19.57 5.47
C SER A 245 30.54 18.78 5.12
N THR A 246 30.03 17.96 6.04
CA THR A 246 28.73 17.28 5.86
C THR A 246 27.63 18.30 5.56
N GLY A 247 26.81 18.04 4.55
CA GLY A 247 25.76 18.95 4.11
C GLY A 247 26.18 20.02 3.10
N SER A 248 27.46 20.08 2.69
CA SER A 248 27.97 21.05 1.72
C SER A 248 27.53 20.82 0.25
N GLY A 249 26.53 19.97 -0.01
CA GLY A 249 26.02 19.73 -1.38
C GLY A 249 26.81 18.74 -2.26
N LYS A 250 27.83 18.05 -1.74
CA LYS A 250 28.65 17.09 -2.52
C LYS A 250 27.82 16.00 -3.21
N THR A 251 26.96 15.32 -2.45
CA THR A 251 26.07 14.28 -2.99
C THR A 251 25.06 14.85 -3.97
N THR A 252 24.61 16.09 -3.73
CA THR A 252 23.70 16.82 -4.63
C THR A 252 24.33 17.08 -5.99
N LEU A 253 25.62 17.41 -6.03
CA LEU A 253 26.36 17.62 -7.28
C LEU A 253 26.39 16.34 -8.14
N ILE A 254 26.66 15.19 -7.51
CA ILE A 254 26.61 13.88 -8.19
C ILE A 254 25.18 13.55 -8.65
N ALA A 255 24.18 13.84 -7.82
CA ALA A 255 22.77 13.60 -8.13
C ALA A 255 22.28 14.43 -9.33
N LEU A 256 22.77 15.66 -9.51
CA LEU A 256 22.46 16.47 -10.69
C LEU A 256 23.14 15.92 -11.94
N LEU A 257 24.40 15.48 -11.83
CA LEU A 257 25.15 14.89 -12.94
C LEU A 257 24.49 13.59 -13.46
N THR A 258 23.94 12.76 -12.57
CA THR A 258 23.17 11.56 -12.95
C THR A 258 21.71 11.85 -13.29
N ARG A 259 21.32 13.13 -13.29
CA ARG A 259 19.97 13.60 -13.62
C ARG A 259 18.90 12.98 -12.72
N LEU A 260 19.25 12.73 -11.45
CA LEU A 260 18.29 12.36 -10.40
C LEU A 260 17.39 13.55 -10.02
N TYR A 261 17.88 14.77 -10.20
CA TYR A 261 17.11 16.01 -10.13
C TYR A 261 17.28 16.79 -11.43
N GLU A 262 16.17 17.27 -12.00
CA GLU A 262 16.18 17.97 -13.30
C GLU A 262 16.02 19.49 -13.19
N HIS A 263 15.55 20.00 -12.05
CA HIS A 263 15.14 21.39 -11.88
C HIS A 263 16.25 22.24 -11.26
N TYR A 264 17.23 22.64 -12.07
CA TYR A 264 18.33 23.54 -11.68
C TYR A 264 18.46 24.72 -12.66
N GLN A 265 19.11 25.80 -12.21
CA GLN A 265 19.51 26.92 -13.09
C GLN A 265 20.93 26.69 -13.59
N GLY A 266 21.29 27.30 -14.73
CA GLY A 266 22.57 27.06 -15.40
C GLY A 266 22.52 25.88 -16.36
N SER A 267 23.68 25.31 -16.70
CA SER A 267 23.76 24.11 -17.56
C SER A 267 24.82 23.13 -17.09
N ILE A 268 24.53 21.84 -17.22
CA ILE A 268 25.49 20.75 -17.00
C ILE A 268 25.70 20.04 -18.32
N THR A 269 26.94 19.91 -18.75
CA THR A 269 27.29 19.32 -20.05
C THR A 269 28.28 18.19 -19.89
N ILE A 270 28.15 17.17 -20.76
CA ILE A 270 29.11 16.09 -20.93
C ILE A 270 29.53 16.09 -22.39
N GLY A 271 30.84 16.18 -22.66
CA GLY A 271 31.36 16.28 -24.03
C GLY A 271 30.77 17.44 -24.83
N GLY A 272 30.44 18.55 -24.16
CA GLY A 272 29.80 19.73 -24.75
C GLY A 272 28.28 19.63 -24.97
N THR A 273 27.66 18.47 -24.74
CA THR A 273 26.21 18.28 -24.86
C THR A 273 25.54 18.39 -23.49
N ASP A 274 24.48 19.19 -23.40
CA ASP A 274 23.67 19.33 -22.18
C ASP A 274 23.02 17.99 -21.79
N ILE A 275 23.15 17.59 -20.53
CA ILE A 275 22.62 16.34 -19.98
C ILE A 275 21.09 16.24 -20.08
N GLN A 276 20.38 17.38 -20.16
CA GLN A 276 18.93 17.39 -20.35
C GLN A 276 18.52 16.93 -21.76
N LYS A 277 19.40 17.12 -22.76
CA LYS A 277 19.16 16.73 -24.16
C LYS A 277 19.56 15.27 -24.45
N ILE A 278 20.38 14.68 -23.59
CA ILE A 278 20.80 13.27 -23.69
C ILE A 278 19.70 12.39 -23.11
N SER A 279 19.39 11.28 -23.77
CA SER A 279 18.47 10.27 -23.23
C SER A 279 19.00 9.67 -21.93
N LEU A 280 18.12 9.48 -20.93
CA LEU A 280 18.51 8.93 -19.62
C LEU A 280 19.27 7.60 -19.75
N ALA A 281 18.78 6.69 -20.60
CA ALA A 281 19.44 5.41 -20.85
C ALA A 281 20.87 5.56 -21.38
N SER A 282 21.12 6.54 -22.26
CA SER A 282 22.47 6.78 -22.78
C SER A 282 23.36 7.45 -21.74
N LEU A 283 22.81 8.36 -20.95
CA LEU A 283 23.51 9.03 -19.84
C LEU A 283 23.95 8.01 -18.77
N HIS A 284 23.03 7.16 -18.32
CA HIS A 284 23.28 6.14 -17.29
C HIS A 284 24.17 4.99 -17.77
N LYS A 285 24.26 4.72 -19.08
CA LYS A 285 25.29 3.82 -19.63
C LYS A 285 26.69 4.43 -19.61
N LYS A 286 26.80 5.75 -19.63
CA LYS A 286 28.09 6.45 -19.65
C LYS A 286 28.63 6.75 -18.25
N ILE A 287 27.75 6.91 -17.26
CA ILE A 287 28.11 7.25 -15.89
C ILE A 287 27.91 6.04 -14.98
N THR A 288 28.97 5.64 -14.29
CA THR A 288 28.90 4.64 -13.22
C THR A 288 29.02 5.33 -11.86
N VAL A 289 28.13 4.98 -10.92
CA VAL A 289 28.15 5.53 -9.56
C VAL A 289 28.34 4.41 -8.55
N ALA A 290 29.36 4.55 -7.70
CA ALA A 290 29.49 3.79 -6.47
C ALA A 290 28.73 4.54 -5.36
N LEU A 291 27.65 3.95 -4.86
CA LEU A 291 26.83 4.55 -3.80
C LEU A 291 27.52 4.43 -2.44
N GLN A 292 27.31 5.42 -1.57
CA GLN A 292 27.84 5.39 -0.20
C GLN A 292 27.32 4.18 0.59
N ASN A 293 26.06 3.79 0.35
CA ASN A 293 25.47 2.54 0.85
C ASN A 293 25.21 1.64 -0.35
N SER A 294 26.02 0.60 -0.52
CA SER A 294 25.83 -0.39 -1.59
C SER A 294 24.53 -1.16 -1.35
N LEU A 295 23.69 -1.24 -2.38
CA LEU A 295 22.49 -2.06 -2.38
C LEU A 295 22.75 -3.30 -3.23
N LEU A 296 22.52 -4.49 -2.67
CA LEU A 296 22.57 -5.75 -3.41
C LEU A 296 21.15 -6.32 -3.53
N PHE A 297 20.88 -6.96 -4.67
CA PHE A 297 19.63 -7.62 -4.97
C PHE A 297 19.70 -9.10 -4.61
N SER A 298 18.55 -9.65 -4.20
CA SER A 298 18.40 -11.09 -3.96
C SER A 298 18.76 -11.89 -5.21
N GLY A 299 19.64 -12.88 -5.07
CA GLY A 299 20.14 -13.65 -6.22
C GLY A 299 21.49 -14.30 -5.93
N THR A 300 22.39 -14.30 -6.92
CA THR A 300 23.78 -14.75 -6.76
C THR A 300 24.73 -13.56 -6.77
N VAL A 301 25.97 -13.78 -6.32
CA VAL A 301 27.06 -12.80 -6.46
C VAL A 301 27.26 -12.45 -7.94
N GLU A 302 27.30 -13.45 -8.82
CA GLU A 302 27.40 -13.28 -10.28
C GLU A 302 26.33 -12.31 -10.82
N ARG A 303 25.07 -12.51 -10.44
CA ARG A 303 23.94 -11.69 -10.90
C ARG A 303 24.01 -10.22 -10.42
N ASN A 304 24.67 -9.99 -9.29
CA ASN A 304 24.90 -8.62 -8.81
C ASN A 304 26.08 -7.96 -9.53
N LEU A 305 27.08 -8.75 -9.95
CA LEU A 305 28.25 -8.26 -10.69
C LEU A 305 27.94 -7.97 -12.16
N ASP A 306 27.13 -8.80 -12.81
CA ASP A 306 26.76 -8.64 -14.23
C ASP A 306 25.60 -7.67 -14.46
N TYR A 307 25.01 -7.11 -13.39
CA TYR A 307 23.85 -6.22 -13.46
C TYR A 307 24.07 -5.02 -14.39
N GLY A 308 25.28 -4.45 -14.38
CA GLY A 308 25.69 -3.36 -15.27
C GLY A 308 26.16 -3.81 -16.66
N ALA A 309 26.46 -5.10 -16.84
CA ALA A 309 26.96 -5.69 -18.08
C ALA A 309 26.50 -7.16 -18.21
N PRO A 310 25.24 -7.42 -18.62
CA PRO A 310 24.65 -8.77 -18.61
C PRO A 310 25.29 -9.78 -19.57
N GLN A 311 26.27 -9.35 -20.36
CA GLN A 311 27.03 -10.16 -21.32
C GLN A 311 28.51 -10.26 -20.89
N ALA A 312 28.84 -9.91 -19.64
CA ALA A 312 30.19 -9.99 -19.13
C ALA A 312 30.66 -11.45 -19.09
N THR A 313 31.80 -11.71 -19.70
CA THR A 313 32.43 -13.03 -19.64
C THR A 313 32.97 -13.32 -18.23
N PRO A 314 33.14 -14.60 -17.84
CA PRO A 314 33.71 -14.96 -16.54
C PRO A 314 35.08 -14.31 -16.28
N ALA A 315 35.90 -14.14 -17.32
CA ALA A 315 37.19 -13.46 -17.23
C ALA A 315 37.05 -11.96 -16.92
N GLN A 316 36.06 -11.29 -17.51
CA GLN A 316 35.77 -9.88 -17.22
C GLN A 316 35.23 -9.70 -15.80
N LEU A 317 34.37 -10.62 -15.33
CA LEU A 317 33.88 -10.61 -13.95
C LEU A 317 35.03 -10.79 -12.96
N ALA A 318 35.91 -11.78 -13.19
CA ALA A 318 37.08 -12.01 -12.34
C ALA A 318 38.03 -10.81 -12.32
N SER A 319 38.26 -10.16 -13.47
CA SER A 319 39.05 -8.93 -13.55
C SER A 319 38.40 -7.77 -12.78
N GLY A 320 37.08 -7.61 -12.88
CA GLY A 320 36.35 -6.58 -12.13
C GLY A 320 36.45 -6.78 -10.63
N VAL A 321 36.29 -8.02 -10.17
CA VAL A 321 36.44 -8.41 -8.76
C VAL A 321 37.86 -8.17 -8.25
N ALA A 322 38.88 -8.45 -9.07
CA ALA A 322 40.27 -8.19 -8.72
C ALA A 322 40.55 -6.68 -8.58
N ILE A 323 40.08 -5.85 -9.51
CA ILE A 323 40.22 -4.38 -9.44
C ILE A 323 39.51 -3.82 -8.20
N ALA A 324 38.34 -4.37 -7.86
CA ALA A 324 37.60 -3.99 -6.66
C ALA A 324 38.19 -4.56 -5.35
N SER A 325 39.29 -5.34 -5.43
CA SER A 325 39.90 -6.01 -4.27
C SER A 325 38.91 -6.90 -3.49
N ALA A 326 37.93 -7.48 -4.19
CA ALA A 326 36.91 -8.34 -3.61
C ALA A 326 37.23 -9.84 -3.76
N THR A 327 38.37 -10.20 -4.36
CA THR A 327 38.76 -11.59 -4.64
C THR A 327 38.88 -12.44 -3.38
N GLU A 328 39.49 -11.92 -2.31
CA GLU A 328 39.64 -12.65 -1.05
C GLU A 328 38.29 -12.91 -0.35
N PHE A 329 37.35 -12.00 -0.56
CA PHE A 329 36.05 -12.04 0.08
C PHE A 329 35.04 -12.93 -0.66
N ILE A 330 35.03 -12.87 -2.00
CA ILE A 330 34.16 -13.70 -2.85
C ILE A 330 34.76 -15.10 -3.06
N GLY A 331 36.09 -15.20 -3.05
CA GLY A 331 36.81 -16.44 -3.36
C GLY A 331 36.55 -16.89 -4.81
N THR A 332 36.19 -18.16 -4.97
CA THR A 332 35.91 -18.78 -6.28
C THR A 332 34.42 -19.03 -6.52
N ASP A 333 33.55 -18.77 -5.55
CA ASP A 333 32.12 -19.10 -5.64
C ASP A 333 31.27 -17.87 -5.98
N TYR A 334 31.10 -17.65 -7.28
CA TYR A 334 30.22 -16.60 -7.81
C TYR A 334 28.73 -16.98 -7.74
N THR A 335 28.41 -18.24 -7.42
CA THR A 335 27.03 -18.74 -7.30
C THR A 335 26.47 -18.59 -5.89
N ALA A 336 27.28 -18.12 -4.94
CA ALA A 336 26.88 -17.89 -3.56
C ALA A 336 25.62 -17.01 -3.50
N PRO A 337 24.60 -17.39 -2.69
CA PRO A 337 23.37 -16.64 -2.60
C PRO A 337 23.56 -15.31 -1.86
N VAL A 338 22.91 -14.28 -2.38
CA VAL A 338 22.82 -12.93 -1.81
C VAL A 338 21.39 -12.73 -1.32
N GLU A 339 21.21 -12.42 -0.04
CA GLU A 339 19.90 -12.03 0.51
C GLU A 339 19.58 -10.55 0.28
N GLU A 340 18.29 -10.22 0.25
CA GLU A 340 17.79 -8.84 0.03
C GLU A 340 18.43 -7.85 1.02
N ALA A 341 18.90 -6.72 0.51
CA ALA A 341 19.59 -5.67 1.27
C ALA A 341 20.92 -6.12 1.92
N ALA A 342 21.59 -7.12 1.34
CA ALA A 342 22.97 -7.46 1.66
C ALA A 342 23.22 -7.81 3.15
N ARG A 343 22.23 -8.32 3.89
CA ARG A 343 22.35 -8.60 5.34
C ARG A 343 23.52 -9.52 5.72
N ILE A 344 24.01 -10.31 4.76
CA ILE A 344 25.14 -11.24 4.92
C ILE A 344 26.50 -10.56 4.65
N PHE A 345 26.50 -9.45 3.91
CA PHE A 345 27.71 -8.74 3.52
C PHE A 345 27.96 -7.59 4.49
N PRO A 346 29.04 -7.63 5.30
CA PRO A 346 29.41 -6.47 6.08
C PRO A 346 29.66 -5.31 5.11
N ALA A 347 29.03 -4.15 5.36
CA ALA A 347 29.42 -2.92 4.69
C ALA A 347 30.92 -2.74 4.92
N ALA A 348 31.69 -2.59 3.84
CA ALA A 348 33.14 -2.41 3.94
C ALA A 348 33.44 -1.36 5.01
N ASN A 349 34.20 -1.79 6.02
CA ASN A 349 34.48 -1.03 7.23
C ASN A 349 34.81 0.42 6.91
N ALA A 350 33.97 1.34 7.38
CA ALA A 350 34.36 2.72 7.60
C ALA A 350 35.28 2.79 8.84
N SER A 351 36.44 2.14 8.78
CA SER A 351 37.54 2.34 9.72
C SER A 351 38.79 1.58 9.27
N ALA A 352 39.79 2.36 8.87
CA ALA A 352 41.23 2.09 8.67
C ALA A 352 41.69 2.20 7.22
#